data_AF-A0A1Y2N3T4-F1
#
_entry.id   AF-A0A1Y2N3T4-F1
#
_cell.length_a   1.000
_cell.length_b   1.000
_cell.length_c   1.000
_cell.angle_alpha   90.00
_cell.angle_beta   90.00
_cell.angle_gamma   90.00
#
_symmetry.space_group_name_H-M   'P 1'
#
loop_
_entity.id
_entity.type
_entity.pdbx_description
1 polymer ?
#
loop_
_entity_poly.entity_id
_entity_poly.type
_entity_poly.pdbx_seq_one_letter_code
_entity_poly.pdbx_strand_id
1 'polypeptide(L)'
;MPIAEARTKAARERAERDADREAEKILTRLQAEVDSLKVGRTKATVDALLDRWMAQHEIDPTTHMTYDAQIRLYIKPRLGDVPLVLFIRGAAERVEPFYAHLRRCRGLCNGKPLIEAHVADGSHDCVADGCRPHVCKLYAASSVRSINAIPSGACTAAIRWGWIGVAQGPVDS
;
A
#
# COMPACT_ATOMS: atom_id res chain seq x y z
N MET A 1 68.10 10.13 19.44
CA MET A 1 66.83 9.49 19.85
C MET A 1 65.53 10.26 19.51
N PRO A 2 65.46 11.60 19.37
CA PRO A 2 64.16 12.28 19.20
C PRO A 2 63.53 12.18 17.79
N ILE A 3 64.33 11.91 16.75
CA ILE A 3 63.85 11.80 15.37
C ILE A 3 63.06 10.48 15.14
N ALA A 4 63.37 9.43 15.90
CA ALA A 4 62.70 8.13 15.79
C ALA A 4 61.27 8.17 16.39
N GLU A 5 61.09 8.82 17.54
CA GLU A 5 59.77 9.00 18.17
C GLU A 5 58.84 9.93 17.38
N ALA A 6 59.41 10.98 16.75
CA ALA A 6 58.62 11.85 15.88
C ALA A 6 58.08 11.10 14.64
N ARG A 7 58.86 10.15 14.10
CA ARG A 7 58.46 9.32 12.96
C ARG A 7 57.35 8.32 13.32
N THR A 8 57.38 7.75 14.53
CA THR A 8 56.33 6.81 14.99
C THR A 8 55.02 7.54 15.31
N LYS A 9 55.09 8.75 15.88
CA LYS A 9 53.91 9.61 16.10
C LYS A 9 53.21 9.98 14.78
N ALA A 10 53.97 10.45 13.79
CA ALA A 10 53.43 10.82 12.49
C ALA A 10 52.82 9.62 11.73
N ALA A 11 53.38 8.42 11.91
CA ALA A 11 52.82 7.19 11.36
C ALA A 11 51.48 6.82 12.02
N ARG A 12 51.36 7.01 13.33
CA ARG A 12 50.11 6.74 14.08
C ARG A 12 48.99 7.70 13.68
N GLU A 13 49.28 9.00 13.58
CA GLU A 13 48.31 10.02 13.14
C GLU A 13 47.86 9.83 11.69
N ARG A 14 48.68 9.19 10.84
CA ARG A 14 48.29 8.81 9.48
C ARG A 14 47.34 7.61 9.50
N ALA A 15 47.67 6.59 10.29
CA ALA A 15 46.84 5.40 10.46
C ALA A 15 45.46 5.75 11.05
N GLU A 16 45.40 6.67 12.04
CA GLU A 16 44.14 7.18 12.60
C GLU A 16 43.29 7.87 11.52
N ARG A 17 43.87 8.78 10.71
CA ARG A 17 43.16 9.43 9.59
C ARG A 17 42.72 8.48 8.47
N ASP A 18 43.46 7.41 8.24
CA ASP A 18 43.09 6.39 7.25
C ASP A 18 41.95 5.52 7.77
N ALA A 19 41.94 5.20 9.07
CA ALA A 19 40.85 4.51 9.74
C ALA A 19 39.57 5.35 9.77
N ASP A 20 39.65 6.66 10.07
CA ASP A 20 38.50 7.57 10.05
C ASP A 20 37.88 7.66 8.66
N ARG A 21 38.71 7.79 7.62
CA ARG A 21 38.24 7.80 6.23
C ARG A 21 37.58 6.49 5.82
N GLU A 22 38.05 5.36 6.33
CA GLU A 22 37.43 4.06 6.07
C GLU A 22 36.10 3.92 6.82
N ALA A 23 36.04 4.39 8.07
CA ALA A 23 34.79 4.43 8.83
C ALA A 23 33.72 5.30 8.14
N GLU A 24 34.09 6.48 7.63
CA GLU A 24 33.18 7.36 6.87
C GLU A 24 32.66 6.70 5.58
N LYS A 25 33.51 5.97 4.85
CA LYS A 25 33.06 5.22 3.66
C LYS A 25 32.09 4.10 4.02
N ILE A 26 32.38 3.36 5.09
CA ILE A 26 31.50 2.29 5.57
C ILE A 26 30.15 2.87 5.99
N LEU A 27 30.14 3.96 6.75
CA LEU A 27 28.92 4.66 7.14
C LEU A 27 28.10 5.11 5.92
N THR A 28 28.75 5.75 4.95
CA THR A 28 28.10 6.23 3.72
C THR A 28 27.48 5.08 2.92
N ARG A 29 28.20 3.96 2.80
CA ARG A 29 27.68 2.75 2.13
C ARG A 29 26.46 2.18 2.86
N LEU A 30 26.53 2.05 4.19
CA LEU A 30 25.41 1.55 4.99
C LEU A 30 24.20 2.48 4.91
N GLN A 31 24.41 3.79 4.90
CA GLN A 31 23.36 4.78 4.70
C GLN A 31 22.67 4.60 3.34
N ALA A 32 23.47 4.42 2.28
CA ALA A 32 22.96 4.19 0.92
C ALA A 32 22.21 2.85 0.79
N GLU A 33 22.68 1.79 1.45
CA GLU A 33 21.98 0.51 1.51
C GLU A 33 20.63 0.65 2.21
N VAL A 34 20.61 1.30 3.39
CA VAL A 34 19.36 1.60 4.12
C VAL A 34 18.40 2.40 3.24
N ASP A 35 18.87 3.45 2.56
CA ASP A 35 18.05 4.29 1.69
C ASP A 35 17.56 3.55 0.45
N SER A 36 18.35 2.65 -0.13
CA SER A 36 17.90 1.76 -1.22
C SER A 36 16.76 0.84 -0.77
N LEU A 37 16.85 0.30 0.46
CA LEU A 37 15.79 -0.49 1.08
C LEU A 37 14.57 0.38 1.42
N LYS A 38 14.76 1.66 1.78
CA LYS A 38 13.64 2.62 1.92
C LYS A 38 12.97 2.87 0.57
N VAL A 39 13.73 3.08 -0.51
CA VAL A 39 13.20 3.36 -1.87
C VAL A 39 12.43 2.16 -2.44
N GLY A 40 12.93 0.94 -2.23
CA GLY A 40 12.20 -0.29 -2.59
C GLY A 40 10.85 -0.41 -1.86
N ARG A 41 10.78 0.03 -0.59
CA ARG A 41 9.54 0.09 0.20
C ARG A 41 8.60 1.22 -0.19
N THR A 42 9.13 2.41 -0.55
CA THR A 42 8.30 3.57 -0.89
C THR A 42 7.71 3.50 -2.30
N LYS A 43 8.29 2.71 -3.21
CA LYS A 43 7.72 2.42 -4.54
C LYS A 43 6.65 1.32 -4.54
N ALA A 44 6.48 0.58 -3.44
CA ALA A 44 5.42 -0.41 -3.35
C ALA A 44 4.04 0.28 -3.41
N THR A 45 3.14 -0.26 -4.22
CA THR A 45 1.77 0.20 -4.35
C THR A 45 0.84 -0.65 -3.49
N VAL A 46 -0.40 -0.20 -3.28
CA VAL A 46 -1.44 -1.02 -2.63
C VAL A 46 -1.67 -2.32 -3.41
N ASP A 47 -1.61 -2.28 -4.74
CA ASP A 47 -1.74 -3.47 -5.58
C ASP A 47 -0.67 -4.52 -5.27
N ALA A 48 0.60 -4.12 -5.27
CA ALA A 48 1.72 -5.01 -4.96
C ALA A 48 1.65 -5.57 -3.53
N LEU A 49 1.13 -4.79 -2.58
CA LEU A 49 0.87 -5.24 -1.22
C LEU A 49 -0.21 -6.32 -1.18
N LEU A 50 -1.34 -6.08 -1.85
CA LEU A 50 -2.47 -7.00 -1.86
C LEU A 50 -2.10 -8.32 -2.53
N ASP A 51 -1.36 -8.28 -3.65
CA ASP A 51 -0.92 -9.49 -4.35
C ASP A 51 0.00 -10.35 -3.48
N ARG A 52 1.00 -9.71 -2.84
CA ARG A 52 1.88 -10.43 -1.92
C ARG A 52 1.14 -10.97 -0.70
N TRP A 53 0.19 -10.21 -0.16
CA TRP A 53 -0.59 -10.61 1.00
C TRP A 53 -1.49 -11.80 0.68
N MET A 54 -2.26 -11.74 -0.41
CA MET A 54 -3.10 -12.85 -0.86
C MET A 54 -2.30 -14.13 -1.15
N ALA A 55 -1.07 -14.01 -1.67
CA ALA A 55 -0.21 -15.17 -1.95
C ALA A 55 0.33 -15.88 -0.68
N GLN A 56 0.41 -15.18 0.45
CA GLN A 56 0.98 -15.71 1.70
C GLN A 56 -0.07 -15.94 2.80
N HIS A 57 -1.24 -15.32 2.67
CA HIS A 57 -2.26 -15.35 3.70
C HIS A 57 -3.04 -16.66 3.64
N GLU A 58 -2.86 -17.50 4.67
CA GLU A 58 -3.69 -18.69 4.86
C GLU A 58 -5.09 -18.28 5.32
N ILE A 59 -6.07 -18.41 4.42
CA ILE A 59 -7.49 -18.15 4.67
C ILE A 59 -8.30 -19.33 4.13
N ASP A 60 -9.47 -19.59 4.74
CA ASP A 60 -10.44 -20.52 4.19
C ASP A 60 -10.75 -20.21 2.70
N PRO A 61 -10.87 -21.23 1.83
CA PRO A 61 -11.06 -21.04 0.39
C PRO A 61 -12.24 -20.13 0.02
N THR A 62 -13.36 -20.20 0.75
CA THR A 62 -14.55 -19.38 0.45
C THR A 62 -14.32 -17.91 0.77
N THR A 63 -13.54 -17.64 1.82
CA THR A 63 -13.13 -16.28 2.19
C THR A 63 -12.11 -15.75 1.20
N HIS A 64 -11.17 -16.59 0.75
CA HIS A 64 -10.20 -16.22 -0.28
C HIS A 64 -10.91 -15.82 -1.59
N MET A 65 -11.89 -16.60 -2.05
CA MET A 65 -12.70 -16.24 -3.24
C MET A 65 -13.44 -14.90 -3.05
N THR A 66 -13.98 -14.67 -1.86
CA THR A 66 -14.66 -13.40 -1.53
C THR A 66 -13.69 -12.23 -1.57
N TYR A 67 -12.50 -12.39 -0.98
CA TYR A 67 -11.47 -11.36 -0.95
C TYR A 67 -10.93 -11.06 -2.34
N ASP A 68 -10.65 -12.08 -3.15
CA ASP A 68 -10.21 -11.92 -4.53
C ASP A 68 -11.22 -11.09 -5.35
N ALA A 69 -12.50 -11.43 -5.27
CA ALA A 69 -13.56 -10.68 -5.94
C ALA A 69 -13.63 -9.22 -5.43
N GLN A 70 -13.50 -8.99 -4.13
CA GLN A 70 -13.52 -7.66 -3.54
C GLN A 70 -12.30 -6.82 -3.95
N ILE A 71 -11.12 -7.43 -3.96
CA ILE A 71 -9.86 -6.82 -4.42
C ILE A 71 -10.00 -6.39 -5.87
N ARG A 72 -10.42 -7.31 -6.74
CA ARG A 72 -10.52 -7.09 -8.18
C ARG A 72 -11.59 -6.06 -8.56
N LEU A 73 -12.78 -6.14 -7.97
CA LEU A 73 -13.92 -5.31 -8.36
C LEU A 73 -13.92 -3.92 -7.71
N TYR A 74 -13.38 -3.81 -6.49
CA TYR A 74 -13.58 -2.62 -5.67
C TYR A 74 -12.28 -1.92 -5.29
N ILE A 75 -11.29 -2.65 -4.78
CA ILE A 75 -10.09 -2.07 -4.19
C ILE A 75 -9.08 -1.67 -5.27
N LYS A 76 -8.60 -2.63 -6.08
CA LYS A 76 -7.58 -2.38 -7.11
C LYS A 76 -7.94 -1.24 -8.06
N PRO A 77 -9.18 -1.14 -8.61
CA PRO A 77 -9.53 -0.07 -9.54
C PRO A 77 -9.49 1.35 -8.96
N ARG A 78 -9.41 1.50 -7.63
CA ARG A 78 -9.47 2.81 -6.95
C ARG A 78 -8.24 3.14 -6.14
N LEU A 79 -7.58 2.12 -5.62
CA LEU A 79 -6.50 2.26 -4.67
C LEU A 79 -5.22 1.55 -5.13
N GLY A 80 -5.30 0.65 -6.12
CA GLY A 80 -4.20 -0.24 -6.48
C GLY A 80 -2.93 0.49 -6.93
N ASP A 81 -3.06 1.58 -7.67
CA ASP A 81 -1.97 2.41 -8.17
C ASP A 81 -1.39 3.36 -7.10
N VAL A 82 -2.08 3.52 -5.97
CA VAL A 82 -1.66 4.43 -4.91
C VAL A 82 -0.37 3.91 -4.26
N PRO A 83 0.70 4.71 -4.19
CA PRO A 83 1.89 4.37 -3.41
C PRO A 83 1.54 4.14 -1.94
N LEU A 84 2.06 3.07 -1.33
CA LEU A 84 1.71 2.68 0.05
C LEU A 84 1.89 3.83 1.04
N VAL A 85 2.95 4.62 0.93
CA VAL A 85 3.21 5.77 1.81
C VAL A 85 2.09 6.80 1.74
N LEU A 86 1.55 7.07 0.55
CA LEU A 86 0.44 8.01 0.37
C LEU A 86 -0.87 7.42 0.85
N PHE A 87 -1.06 6.12 0.65
CA PHE A 87 -2.23 5.40 1.16
C PHE A 87 -2.29 5.48 2.69
N ILE A 88 -1.19 5.23 3.39
CA ILE A 88 -1.15 5.22 4.87
C ILE A 88 -1.34 6.63 5.45
N ARG A 89 -0.68 7.65 4.88
CA ARG A 89 -0.79 9.03 5.35
C ARG A 89 -2.19 9.62 5.19
N GLY A 90 -2.92 9.22 4.15
CA GLY A 90 -4.26 9.72 3.84
C GLY A 90 -5.32 8.63 3.84
N ALA A 91 -5.14 7.58 4.65
CA ALA A 91 -6.01 6.39 4.58
C ALA A 91 -7.47 6.76 4.84
N ALA A 92 -7.75 7.53 5.89
CA ALA A 92 -9.10 7.96 6.24
C ALA A 92 -9.75 8.74 5.10
N GLU A 93 -9.09 9.80 4.60
CA GLU A 93 -9.61 10.66 3.53
C GLU A 93 -9.87 9.90 2.22
N ARG A 94 -9.08 8.86 1.91
CA ARG A 94 -9.22 8.07 0.67
C ARG A 94 -10.26 6.96 0.81
N VAL A 95 -10.34 6.34 1.98
CA VAL A 95 -11.14 5.13 2.20
C VAL A 95 -12.56 5.45 2.67
N GLU A 96 -12.77 6.53 3.41
CA GLU A 96 -14.10 6.92 3.90
C GLU A 96 -15.10 7.24 2.78
N PRO A 97 -14.76 8.04 1.75
CA PRO A 97 -15.67 8.29 0.63
C PRO A 97 -16.04 7.01 -0.12
N PHE A 98 -15.06 6.11 -0.26
CA PHE A 98 -15.26 4.80 -0.88
C PHE A 98 -16.25 3.94 -0.10
N TYR A 99 -16.11 3.83 1.23
CA TYR A 99 -17.08 3.10 2.05
C TYR A 99 -18.45 3.80 2.11
N ALA A 100 -18.49 5.14 2.13
CA ALA A 100 -19.73 5.88 2.03
C ALA A 100 -20.46 5.59 0.70
N HIS A 101 -19.71 5.42 -0.39
CA HIS A 101 -20.27 5.03 -1.68
C HIS A 101 -20.81 3.60 -1.67
N LEU A 102 -20.07 2.63 -1.12
CA LEU A 102 -20.56 1.25 -0.99
C LEU A 102 -21.84 1.15 -0.14
N ARG A 103 -21.99 2.02 0.87
CA ARG A 103 -23.23 2.13 1.65
C ARG A 103 -24.42 2.69 0.87
N ARG A 104 -24.19 3.37 -0.26
CA ARG A 104 -25.24 3.83 -1.19
C ARG A 104 -25.50 2.83 -2.32
N CYS A 105 -24.44 2.38 -2.99
CA CYS A 105 -24.56 1.52 -4.16
C CYS A 105 -23.33 0.61 -4.32
N ARG A 106 -23.55 -0.71 -4.34
CA ARG A 106 -22.54 -1.74 -4.62
C ARG A 106 -21.99 -1.69 -6.04
N GLY A 107 -22.71 -1.06 -6.97
CA GLY A 107 -22.26 -0.80 -8.34
C GLY A 107 -21.41 0.46 -8.46
N LEU A 108 -21.26 1.22 -7.36
CA LEU A 108 -20.47 2.45 -7.29
C LEU A 108 -20.87 3.48 -8.37
N CYS A 109 -22.18 3.59 -8.62
CA CYS A 109 -22.75 4.53 -9.57
C CYS A 109 -22.50 6.00 -9.13
N ASN A 110 -22.35 6.91 -10.08
CA ASN A 110 -22.27 8.35 -9.80
C ASN A 110 -23.61 9.00 -9.40
N GLY A 111 -24.67 8.21 -9.24
CA GLY A 111 -26.02 8.68 -8.88
C GLY A 111 -26.81 9.26 -10.05
N LYS A 112 -26.23 9.28 -11.26
CA LYS A 112 -26.96 9.64 -12.48
C LYS A 112 -27.81 8.44 -12.94
N PRO A 113 -28.97 8.70 -13.58
CA PRO A 113 -29.72 7.65 -14.25
C PRO A 113 -28.83 6.93 -15.25
N LEU A 114 -28.81 5.59 -15.15
CA LEU A 114 -28.04 4.71 -16.01
C LEU A 114 -28.91 3.50 -16.33
N ILE A 115 -28.81 2.96 -17.54
CA ILE A 115 -29.39 1.66 -17.90
C ILE A 115 -28.33 0.58 -17.67
N GLU A 116 -28.67 -0.43 -16.86
CA GLU A 116 -27.77 -1.54 -16.54
C GLU A 116 -27.74 -2.61 -17.63
N ALA A 117 -28.88 -2.83 -18.28
CA ALA A 117 -28.99 -3.83 -19.33
C ALA A 117 -29.97 -3.36 -20.41
N HIS A 118 -29.42 -3.17 -21.61
CA HIS A 118 -30.21 -2.99 -22.81
C HIS A 118 -30.78 -4.32 -23.29
N VAL A 119 -31.98 -4.29 -23.86
CA VAL A 119 -32.63 -5.49 -24.41
C VAL A 119 -32.12 -5.82 -25.82
N ALA A 120 -31.61 -4.82 -26.54
CA ALA A 120 -31.06 -4.94 -27.87
C ALA A 120 -29.86 -4.02 -28.04
N ASP A 121 -28.92 -4.43 -28.88
CA ASP A 121 -27.81 -3.60 -29.33
C ASP A 121 -28.30 -2.62 -30.42
N GLY A 122 -27.80 -1.38 -30.39
CA GLY A 122 -28.16 -0.33 -31.37
C GLY A 122 -29.12 0.73 -30.83
N SER A 123 -29.55 1.63 -31.71
CA SER A 123 -30.44 2.77 -31.35
C SER A 123 -31.87 2.29 -31.13
N HIS A 124 -32.41 2.58 -29.95
CA HIS A 124 -33.75 2.16 -29.53
C HIS A 124 -34.24 3.04 -28.37
N ASP A 125 -35.52 2.98 -28.02
CA ASP A 125 -36.07 3.73 -26.87
C ASP A 125 -36.04 2.84 -25.64
N CYS A 126 -35.12 3.13 -24.73
CA CYS A 126 -34.92 2.33 -23.52
C CYS A 126 -36.17 2.18 -22.66
N VAL A 127 -37.08 3.16 -22.64
CA VAL A 127 -38.30 3.11 -21.84
C VAL A 127 -39.35 2.24 -22.54
N ALA A 128 -39.56 2.48 -23.84
CA ALA A 128 -40.53 1.71 -24.63
C ALA A 128 -40.14 0.23 -24.75
N ASP A 129 -38.85 -0.03 -24.93
CA ASP A 129 -38.31 -1.37 -25.14
C ASP A 129 -38.04 -2.13 -23.82
N GLY A 130 -38.29 -1.48 -22.67
CA GLY A 130 -38.21 -2.13 -21.36
C GLY A 130 -36.78 -2.45 -20.90
N CYS A 131 -35.80 -1.60 -21.24
CA CYS A 131 -34.45 -1.74 -20.72
C CYS A 131 -34.42 -1.60 -19.20
N ARG A 132 -33.47 -2.28 -18.54
CA ARG A 132 -33.40 -2.30 -17.07
C ARG A 132 -32.63 -1.09 -16.54
N PRO A 133 -33.28 -0.16 -15.83
CA PRO A 133 -32.58 0.95 -15.20
C PRO A 133 -31.76 0.48 -14.00
N HIS A 134 -30.69 1.21 -13.72
CA HIS A 134 -29.89 1.04 -12.52
C HIS A 134 -30.72 1.35 -11.28
N VAL A 135 -30.77 0.37 -10.37
CA VAL A 135 -31.35 0.55 -9.04
C VAL A 135 -30.24 0.44 -8.02
N CYS A 136 -30.00 1.54 -7.30
CA CYS A 136 -29.00 1.57 -6.24
C CYS A 136 -29.32 0.51 -5.18
N LYS A 137 -28.43 -0.46 -5.03
CA LYS A 137 -28.47 -1.46 -3.97
C LYS A 137 -27.24 -1.29 -3.11
N LEU A 138 -27.44 -1.01 -1.83
CA LEU A 138 -26.34 -0.93 -0.87
C LEU A 138 -25.55 -2.24 -0.80
N TYR A 139 -24.28 -2.13 -0.44
CA TYR A 139 -23.48 -3.30 -0.08
C TYR A 139 -23.84 -3.75 1.33
N ALA A 140 -24.07 -5.04 1.54
CA ALA A 140 -24.49 -5.54 2.85
C ALA A 140 -23.45 -5.18 3.93
N ALA A 141 -23.89 -4.89 5.15
CA ALA A 141 -23.00 -4.44 6.22
C ALA A 141 -21.90 -5.48 6.54
N SER A 142 -22.21 -6.77 6.44
CA SER A 142 -21.24 -7.87 6.54
C SER A 142 -20.19 -7.80 5.43
N SER A 143 -20.60 -7.52 4.20
CA SER A 143 -19.70 -7.37 3.06
C SER A 143 -18.83 -6.11 3.17
N VAL A 144 -19.35 -5.01 3.75
CA VAL A 144 -18.55 -3.81 4.07
C VAL A 144 -17.47 -4.13 5.12
N ARG A 145 -17.78 -4.97 6.11
CA ARG A 145 -16.76 -5.45 7.07
C ARG A 145 -15.72 -6.35 6.38
N SER A 146 -16.17 -7.26 5.52
CA SER A 146 -15.28 -8.14 4.74
C SER A 146 -14.29 -7.35 3.90
N ILE A 147 -14.76 -6.35 3.15
CA ILE A 147 -13.89 -5.53 2.31
C ILE A 147 -12.92 -4.67 3.13
N ASN A 148 -13.31 -4.25 4.34
CA ASN A 148 -12.42 -3.52 5.24
C ASN A 148 -11.34 -4.41 5.87
N ALA A 149 -11.61 -5.70 6.07
CA ALA A 149 -10.63 -6.63 6.61
C ALA A 149 -9.40 -6.79 5.68
N ILE A 150 -9.60 -6.65 4.36
CA ILE A 150 -8.54 -6.81 3.35
C ILE A 150 -7.41 -5.79 3.52
N PRO A 151 -7.64 -4.45 3.40
CA PRO A 151 -6.57 -3.47 3.56
C PRO A 151 -6.02 -3.47 4.99
N SER A 152 -6.84 -3.72 6.02
CA SER A 152 -6.37 -3.81 7.41
C SER A 152 -5.41 -4.99 7.63
N GLY A 153 -5.75 -6.18 7.11
CA GLY A 153 -4.89 -7.36 7.16
C GLY A 153 -3.60 -7.18 6.37
N ALA A 154 -3.71 -6.65 5.16
CA ALA A 154 -2.57 -6.38 4.31
C ALA A 154 -1.60 -5.35 4.93
N CYS A 155 -2.10 -4.24 5.48
CA CYS A 155 -1.27 -3.25 6.18
C CYS A 155 -0.59 -3.85 7.43
N THR A 156 -1.28 -4.73 8.15
CA THR A 156 -0.69 -5.45 9.29
C THR A 156 0.48 -6.34 8.83
N ALA A 157 0.33 -7.05 7.70
CA ALA A 157 1.42 -7.83 7.12
C ALA A 157 2.56 -6.94 6.62
N ALA A 158 2.25 -5.80 6.01
CA ALA A 158 3.24 -4.82 5.54
C ALA A 158 4.12 -4.28 6.69
N ILE A 159 3.54 -4.07 7.88
CA ILE A 159 4.32 -3.70 9.08
C ILE A 159 5.27 -4.84 9.47
N ARG A 160 4.79 -6.10 9.48
CA ARG A 160 5.63 -7.28 9.81
C ARG A 160 6.77 -7.48 8.79
N TRP A 161 6.53 -7.19 7.52
CA TRP A 161 7.55 -7.22 6.47
C TRP A 161 8.48 -6.00 6.48
N GLY A 162 8.25 -5.04 7.37
CA GLY A 162 9.00 -3.80 7.45
C GLY A 162 8.75 -2.84 6.29
N TRP A 163 7.74 -3.07 5.44
CA TRP A 163 7.38 -2.21 4.30
C TRP A 163 6.87 -0.85 4.77
N ILE A 164 6.21 -0.83 5.93
CA ILE A 164 5.70 0.37 6.59
C ILE A 164 6.46 0.52 7.92
N GLY A 165 7.10 1.67 8.11
CA GLY A 165 7.64 2.03 9.42
C GLY A 165 6.52 2.58 10.30
N VAL A 166 6.33 2.00 11.49
CA VAL A 166 5.59 2.69 12.56
C VAL A 166 6.54 3.75 13.09
N ALA A 167 6.13 5.01 13.14
CA ALA A 167 6.94 6.04 13.81
C ALA A 167 7.11 5.61 15.27
N GLN A 168 8.32 5.17 15.63
CA GLN A 168 8.68 5.02 17.04
C GLN A 168 8.74 6.43 17.62
N GLY A 169 7.85 6.73 18.58
CA GLY A 169 8.06 7.89 19.45
C GLY A 169 9.41 7.77 20.16
N PRO A 170 9.97 8.87 20.68
CA PRO A 170 11.27 8.84 21.34
C PRO A 170 11.24 7.79 22.44
N VAL A 171 12.14 6.81 22.32
CA VAL A 171 12.40 5.83 23.36
C VAL A 171 13.35 6.52 24.33
N ASP A 172 12.77 7.23 25.30
CA ASP A 172 13.53 7.80 26.40
C ASP A 172 14.09 6.63 27.23
N SER A 173 15.41 6.53 27.27
CA SER A 173 16.18 5.61 28.14
C SER A 173 16.70 6.35 29.36
#